data_AF-L7CM97-F1
#
_entry.id   AF-L7CM97-F1
#
_cell.length_a   1.000
_cell.length_b   1.000
_cell.length_c   1.000
_cell.angle_alpha   90.00
_cell.angle_beta   90.00
_cell.angle_gamma   90.00
#
_symmetry.space_group_name_H-M   'P 1'
#
loop_
_entity.id
_entity.type
_entity.pdbx_description
1 polymer ?
#
loop_
_entity_poly.entity_id
_entity_poly.type
_entity_poly.pdbx_seq_one_letter_code
_entity_poly.pdbx_strand_id
1 'polypeptide(L)'
;MTSSDDSKLPSSLLARLLAPRNLAVFVFLVLPLSLIFLVLIWWFARQNIAAQELADRKNELLASGLPIDAESLLDYRRERIDSSRSQEWQRILDEIESDAFQESGEDVPIIGLAYEEEPEEYVYGQPYSNHLVARNYLSEWSGLLQRIHLITEGSRGVWTPMTTYDLLPRIGPTRDVSRLLRLEFDDALRRDDFDHATHCVLALIGNSRALEEEPMAVSQLVSVAILEFALDAIKTALQIDCFDDEQWRAVLEQLEGLEEIEPRYRRFLVGERAWVLPLFRDPTSMEELGGEAIEYQLPGGHSIDALETLAMYDRLELVPTDDLTIFFEEIESLETSVQASFQSRSWLRKLDTQITEVTMPSLVSMNQAFVRSAMHVRLAKTAILARLFQHREGRWPSTIQEIHDAAPGLLSSGDENGNLTIGSLAPMGDRPFGLKVDQDELVLWGFEPDSVTAATPVEPPTGQDFIDADAEYAPMLADSYLQRWLWNLPTDGLAELPPSN
;
A
#
# COMPACT_ATOMS: atom_id res chain seq x y z
N MET A 1 -63.42 -6.00 -66.37
CA MET A 1 -63.02 -4.67 -66.89
C MET A 1 -63.36 -3.66 -65.79
N THR A 2 -62.41 -3.44 -64.87
CA THR A 2 -61.54 -2.24 -64.72
C THR A 2 -62.21 -1.18 -63.83
N SER A 3 -61.87 -1.05 -62.54
CA SER A 3 -60.61 -0.56 -61.93
C SER A 3 -60.63 0.95 -61.70
N SER A 4 -60.66 1.36 -60.43
CA SER A 4 -59.84 2.38 -59.76
C SER A 4 -60.67 3.17 -58.72
N ASP A 5 -60.72 2.65 -57.50
CA ASP A 5 -61.10 3.42 -56.32
C ASP A 5 -59.82 4.09 -55.79
N ASP A 6 -59.57 5.32 -56.27
CA ASP A 6 -58.38 6.09 -55.95
C ASP A 6 -58.49 6.72 -54.56
N SER A 7 -57.61 6.27 -53.69
CA SER A 7 -57.25 6.81 -52.39
C SER A 7 -56.94 8.32 -52.45
N LYS A 8 -57.87 9.17 -51.97
CA LYS A 8 -57.57 10.57 -51.60
C LYS A 8 -57.38 10.69 -50.09
N LEU A 9 -56.17 10.35 -49.63
CA LEU A 9 -55.64 10.86 -48.36
C LEU A 9 -55.37 12.39 -48.48
N PRO A 10 -55.34 13.14 -47.36
CA PRO A 10 -55.81 14.52 -47.26
C PRO A 10 -54.75 15.55 -47.70
N SER A 11 -54.84 16.02 -48.95
CA SER A 11 -54.01 17.10 -49.47
C SER A 11 -54.22 18.46 -48.76
N SER A 12 -55.32 18.63 -48.01
CA SER A 12 -55.66 19.86 -47.29
C SER A 12 -54.91 20.05 -45.97
N LEU A 13 -54.37 18.97 -45.37
CA LEU A 13 -53.59 19.02 -44.13
C LEU A 13 -52.13 19.39 -44.40
N LEU A 14 -51.52 18.80 -45.43
CA LEU A 14 -50.16 19.13 -45.87
C LEU A 14 -50.04 20.58 -46.33
N ALA A 15 -51.03 21.11 -47.07
CA ALA A 15 -51.04 22.50 -47.51
C ALA A 15 -51.17 23.52 -46.35
N ARG A 16 -51.83 23.14 -45.24
CA ARG A 16 -51.91 23.97 -44.02
C ARG A 16 -50.64 23.87 -43.17
N LEU A 17 -49.97 22.73 -43.14
CA LEU A 17 -48.67 22.55 -42.47
C LEU A 17 -47.55 23.36 -43.15
N LEU A 18 -47.61 23.54 -44.47
CA LEU A 18 -46.61 24.26 -45.27
C LEU A 18 -46.84 25.78 -45.38
N ALA A 19 -47.84 26.34 -44.71
CA ALA A 19 -47.99 27.80 -44.62
C ALA A 19 -46.76 28.39 -43.89
N PRO A 20 -46.17 29.51 -44.35
CA PRO A 20 -44.88 30.02 -43.85
C PRO A 20 -44.86 30.24 -42.33
N ARG A 21 -46.00 30.58 -41.72
CA ARG A 21 -46.16 30.72 -40.27
C ARG A 21 -46.09 29.38 -39.52
N ASN A 22 -46.66 28.32 -40.09
CA ASN A 22 -46.67 26.98 -39.48
C ASN A 22 -45.34 26.25 -39.73
N LEU A 23 -44.69 26.51 -40.87
CA LEU A 23 -43.33 26.05 -41.14
C LEU A 23 -42.34 26.64 -40.13
N ALA A 24 -42.45 27.93 -39.83
CA ALA A 24 -41.59 28.56 -38.82
C ALA A 24 -41.78 27.96 -37.42
N VAL A 25 -43.03 27.75 -36.97
CA VAL A 25 -43.30 27.08 -35.68
C VAL A 25 -42.77 25.65 -35.67
N PHE A 26 -42.93 24.91 -36.77
CA PHE A 26 -42.43 23.55 -36.86
C PHE A 26 -40.89 23.49 -36.80
N VAL A 27 -40.20 24.33 -37.57
CA VAL A 27 -38.73 24.33 -37.67
C VAL A 27 -38.07 24.91 -36.41
N PHE A 28 -38.61 25.98 -35.84
CA PHE A 28 -37.97 26.66 -34.70
C PHE A 28 -38.42 26.14 -33.33
N LEU A 29 -39.53 25.40 -33.26
CA LEU A 29 -40.08 24.95 -31.97
C LEU A 29 -40.34 23.44 -31.91
N VAL A 30 -41.08 22.88 -32.87
CA VAL A 30 -41.43 21.44 -32.84
C VAL A 30 -40.21 20.56 -33.09
N LEU A 31 -39.45 20.82 -34.16
CA LEU A 31 -38.28 20.02 -34.54
C LEU A 31 -37.20 20.03 -33.44
N PRO A 32 -36.79 21.18 -32.85
CA PRO A 32 -35.81 21.18 -31.76
C PRO A 32 -36.32 20.46 -30.52
N LEU A 33 -37.59 20.66 -30.13
CA LEU A 33 -38.17 19.94 -28.99
C LEU A 33 -38.26 18.44 -29.22
N SER A 34 -38.63 17.99 -30.43
CA SER A 34 -38.64 16.57 -30.78
C SER A 34 -37.23 15.96 -30.77
N LEU A 35 -36.22 16.70 -31.25
CA LEU A 35 -34.82 16.27 -31.17
C LEU A 35 -34.35 16.16 -29.72
N ILE A 36 -34.66 17.17 -28.88
CA ILE A 36 -34.36 17.12 -27.44
C ILE A 36 -35.05 15.91 -26.80
N PHE A 37 -36.32 15.67 -27.10
CA PHE A 37 -37.07 14.55 -26.55
C PHE A 37 -36.50 13.19 -27.00
N LEU A 38 -36.08 13.04 -28.26
CA LEU A 38 -35.40 11.84 -28.74
C LEU A 38 -34.06 11.61 -28.03
N VAL A 39 -33.28 12.68 -27.81
CA VAL A 39 -32.02 12.60 -27.05
C VAL A 39 -32.29 12.19 -25.61
N LEU A 40 -33.33 12.74 -24.97
CA LEU A 40 -33.73 12.36 -23.61
C LEU A 40 -34.20 10.91 -23.52
N ILE A 41 -35.04 10.44 -24.46
CA ILE A 41 -35.46 9.03 -24.51
C ILE A 41 -34.24 8.12 -24.67
N TRP A 42 -33.35 8.44 -25.62
CA TRP A 42 -32.14 7.68 -25.84
C TRP A 42 -31.25 7.65 -24.58
N TRP A 43 -31.12 8.79 -23.90
CA TRP A 43 -30.38 8.92 -22.65
C TRP A 43 -30.97 8.03 -21.54
N PHE A 44 -32.28 8.13 -21.28
CA PHE A 44 -32.94 7.30 -20.26
C PHE A 44 -32.90 5.80 -20.59
N ALA A 45 -33.08 5.43 -21.86
CA ALA A 45 -32.96 4.04 -22.29
C ALA A 45 -31.55 3.48 -22.04
N ARG A 46 -30.52 4.27 -22.38
CA ARG A 46 -29.11 3.94 -22.14
C ARG A 46 -28.82 3.76 -20.64
N GLN A 47 -29.27 4.69 -19.80
CA GLN A 47 -29.08 4.60 -18.34
C GLN A 47 -29.82 3.41 -17.73
N ASN A 48 -31.04 3.11 -18.19
CA ASN A 48 -31.81 1.98 -17.67
C ASN A 48 -31.17 0.62 -18.02
N ILE A 49 -30.60 0.48 -19.23
CA ILE A 49 -29.85 -0.72 -19.62
C ILE A 49 -28.61 -0.87 -18.72
N ALA A 50 -27.85 0.21 -18.51
CA ALA A 50 -26.69 0.20 -17.64
C ALA A 50 -27.05 -0.11 -16.18
N ALA A 51 -28.18 0.37 -15.68
CA ALA A 51 -28.65 0.06 -14.33
C ALA A 51 -29.01 -1.41 -14.14
N GLN A 52 -29.59 -2.06 -15.16
CA GLN A 52 -29.87 -3.50 -15.14
C GLN A 52 -28.58 -4.30 -15.14
N GLU A 53 -27.65 -3.99 -16.05
CA GLU A 53 -26.35 -4.66 -16.12
C GLU A 53 -25.54 -4.49 -14.82
N LEU A 54 -25.56 -3.29 -14.22
CA LEU A 54 -24.91 -3.05 -12.93
C LEU A 54 -25.55 -3.88 -11.80
N ALA A 55 -26.88 -4.03 -11.80
CA ALA A 55 -27.56 -4.86 -10.82
C ALA A 55 -27.18 -6.34 -10.98
N ASP A 56 -27.10 -6.84 -12.22
CA ASP A 56 -26.67 -8.20 -12.52
C ASP A 56 -25.23 -8.44 -12.05
N ARG A 57 -24.30 -7.54 -12.38
CA ARG A 57 -22.90 -7.60 -11.92
C ARG A 57 -22.77 -7.56 -10.40
N LYS A 58 -23.54 -6.72 -9.70
CA LYS A 58 -23.57 -6.69 -8.23
C LYS A 58 -24.07 -8.00 -7.65
N ASN A 59 -25.09 -8.62 -8.26
CA ASN A 59 -25.59 -9.93 -7.84
C ASN A 59 -24.56 -11.04 -8.08
N GLU A 60 -23.80 -11.00 -9.18
CA GLU A 60 -22.70 -11.94 -9.44
C GLU A 60 -21.58 -11.85 -8.38
N LEU A 61 -21.19 -10.63 -8.00
CA LEU A 61 -20.21 -10.39 -6.95
C LEU A 61 -20.68 -10.97 -5.60
N LEU A 62 -21.92 -10.65 -5.21
CA LEU A 62 -22.52 -11.19 -3.98
C LEU A 62 -22.64 -12.72 -4.02
N ALA A 63 -23.05 -13.29 -5.15
CA ALA A 63 -23.14 -14.75 -5.34
C ALA A 63 -21.76 -15.44 -5.24
N SER A 64 -20.68 -14.70 -5.53
CA SER A 64 -19.30 -15.15 -5.38
C SER A 64 -18.72 -14.91 -3.98
N GLY A 65 -19.53 -14.40 -3.04
CA GLY A 65 -19.08 -14.07 -1.69
C GLY A 65 -18.24 -12.80 -1.60
N LEU A 66 -18.29 -11.93 -2.62
CA LEU A 66 -17.52 -10.69 -2.66
C LEU A 66 -18.37 -9.50 -2.17
N PRO A 67 -17.80 -8.61 -1.34
CA PRO A 67 -18.50 -7.43 -0.84
C PRO A 67 -18.73 -6.39 -1.94
N ILE A 68 -19.82 -5.62 -1.80
CA ILE A 68 -20.22 -4.54 -2.72
C ILE A 68 -20.55 -3.22 -2.01
N ASP A 69 -20.45 -3.21 -0.68
CA ASP A 69 -20.73 -2.08 0.20
C ASP A 69 -20.06 -2.28 1.57
N ALA A 70 -20.17 -1.26 2.42
CA ALA A 70 -19.62 -1.24 3.77
C ALA A 70 -20.08 -2.43 4.65
N GLU A 71 -21.37 -2.78 4.60
CA GLU A 71 -21.94 -3.84 5.43
C GLU A 71 -21.40 -5.21 5.03
N SER A 72 -21.46 -5.54 3.74
CA SER A 72 -20.90 -6.79 3.21
C SER A 72 -19.38 -6.86 3.38
N LEU A 73 -18.67 -5.73 3.36
CA LEU A 73 -17.23 -5.68 3.64
C LEU A 73 -16.90 -6.01 5.10
N LEU A 74 -17.73 -5.56 6.06
CA LEU A 74 -17.55 -5.92 7.47
C LEU A 74 -17.80 -7.41 7.72
N ASP A 75 -18.75 -8.02 7.00
CA ASP A 75 -18.98 -9.47 7.03
C ASP A 75 -17.76 -10.21 6.46
N TYR A 76 -17.27 -9.77 5.29
CA TYR A 76 -16.07 -10.30 4.66
C TYR A 76 -14.84 -10.24 5.58
N ARG A 77 -14.66 -9.14 6.34
CA ARG A 77 -13.58 -9.00 7.34
C ARG A 77 -13.73 -9.99 8.49
N ARG A 78 -14.94 -10.14 9.05
CA ARG A 78 -15.20 -11.01 10.22
C ARG A 78 -14.91 -12.48 9.96
N GLU A 79 -15.03 -12.93 8.72
CA GLU A 79 -14.73 -14.32 8.34
C GLU A 79 -13.24 -14.64 8.23
N ARG A 80 -12.39 -13.61 8.11
CA ARG A 80 -10.96 -13.77 7.76
C ARG A 80 -10.03 -13.41 8.89
N ILE A 81 -10.26 -12.26 9.52
CA ILE A 81 -9.32 -11.70 10.49
C ILE A 81 -9.59 -12.33 11.86
N ASP A 82 -8.53 -12.84 12.50
CA ASP A 82 -8.63 -13.42 13.83
C ASP A 82 -9.09 -12.38 14.85
N SER A 83 -10.11 -12.76 15.62
CA SER A 83 -10.68 -11.93 16.68
C SER A 83 -10.20 -12.29 18.08
N SER A 84 -9.39 -13.34 18.22
CA SER A 84 -8.95 -13.86 19.52
C SER A 84 -8.15 -12.83 20.34
N ARG A 85 -7.42 -11.93 19.66
CA ARG A 85 -6.58 -10.89 20.27
C ARG A 85 -7.21 -9.50 20.27
N SER A 86 -8.34 -9.32 19.60
CA SER A 86 -8.94 -8.01 19.34
C SER A 86 -9.26 -7.20 20.58
N GLN A 87 -9.74 -7.85 21.64
CA GLN A 87 -10.11 -7.14 22.86
C GLN A 87 -8.88 -6.54 23.55
N GLU A 88 -7.78 -7.28 23.61
CA GLU A 88 -6.56 -6.79 24.23
C GLU A 88 -5.90 -5.73 23.36
N TRP A 89 -5.90 -5.94 22.04
CA TRP A 89 -5.42 -4.94 21.10
C TRP A 89 -6.17 -3.62 21.21
N GLN A 90 -7.51 -3.64 21.32
CA GLN A 90 -8.29 -2.43 21.56
C GLN A 90 -7.90 -1.72 22.85
N ARG A 91 -7.67 -2.44 23.95
CA ARG A 91 -7.22 -1.83 25.21
C ARG A 91 -5.85 -1.16 25.07
N ILE A 92 -4.93 -1.80 24.34
CA ILE A 92 -3.61 -1.22 24.04
C ILE A 92 -3.80 0.09 23.27
N LEU A 93 -4.61 0.10 22.21
CA LEU A 93 -4.85 1.30 21.42
C LEU A 93 -5.58 2.39 22.21
N ASP A 94 -6.56 2.03 23.06
CA ASP A 94 -7.25 2.95 23.98
C ASP A 94 -6.29 3.62 24.97
N GLU A 95 -5.30 2.87 25.47
CA GLU A 95 -4.31 3.41 26.40
C GLU A 95 -3.33 4.34 25.68
N ILE A 96 -2.94 4.01 24.45
CA ILE A 96 -2.10 4.89 23.59
C ILE A 96 -2.84 6.19 23.25
N GLU A 97 -4.14 6.15 22.96
CA GLU A 97 -4.93 7.36 22.70
C GLU A 97 -5.30 8.14 23.98
N SER A 98 -4.98 7.62 25.17
CA SER A 98 -5.35 8.30 26.40
C SER A 98 -4.59 9.61 26.57
N ASP A 99 -5.26 10.63 27.12
CA ASP A 99 -4.64 11.92 27.44
C ASP A 99 -3.37 11.73 28.28
N ALA A 100 -3.37 10.77 29.22
CA ALA A 100 -2.21 10.47 30.06
C ALA A 100 -0.99 10.02 29.23
N PHE A 101 -1.19 9.14 28.25
CA PHE A 101 -0.11 8.70 27.36
C PHE A 101 0.38 9.86 26.49
N GLN A 102 -0.53 10.56 25.82
CA GLN A 102 -0.21 11.64 24.89
C GLN A 102 0.50 12.82 25.59
N GLU A 103 0.02 13.25 26.76
CA GLU A 103 0.63 14.33 27.55
C GLU A 103 2.02 13.94 28.08
N SER A 104 2.22 12.67 28.47
CA SER A 104 3.54 12.20 28.93
C SER A 104 4.56 12.09 27.80
N GLY A 105 4.11 12.07 26.54
CA GLY A 105 4.93 11.88 25.34
C GLY A 105 5.40 13.16 24.66
N GLU A 106 4.92 14.34 25.06
CA GLU A 106 5.12 15.63 24.35
C GLU A 106 6.60 15.94 24.07
N ASP A 107 7.47 15.74 25.06
CA ASP A 107 8.92 15.99 24.95
C ASP A 107 9.72 14.74 24.54
N VAL A 108 9.06 13.63 24.22
CA VAL A 108 9.72 12.35 23.95
C VAL A 108 10.05 12.23 22.46
N PRO A 109 11.31 11.93 22.08
CA PRO A 109 11.70 11.82 20.68
C PRO A 109 10.89 10.74 19.96
N ILE A 110 10.58 10.97 18.68
CA ILE A 110 9.78 10.09 17.80
C ILE A 110 8.28 9.99 18.18
N ILE A 111 7.91 10.30 19.43
CA ILE A 111 6.53 10.23 19.95
C ILE A 111 5.82 11.58 19.83
N GLY A 112 6.28 12.61 20.55
CA GLY A 112 5.56 13.88 20.72
C GLY A 112 6.12 15.08 19.98
N LEU A 113 7.33 14.97 19.40
CA LEU A 113 7.93 16.08 18.67
C LEU A 113 7.10 16.47 17.45
N ALA A 114 6.83 17.77 17.32
CA ALA A 114 6.15 18.33 16.17
C ALA A 114 6.95 18.06 14.89
N TYR A 115 6.25 17.87 13.75
CA TYR A 115 6.86 17.63 12.43
C TYR A 115 7.92 18.66 12.00
N GLU A 116 7.95 19.84 12.63
CA GLU A 116 8.89 20.94 12.32
C GLU A 116 10.23 20.82 13.06
N GLU A 117 10.33 19.95 14.07
CA GLU A 117 11.56 19.69 14.81
C GLU A 117 12.15 18.34 14.37
N GLU A 118 13.30 18.35 13.71
CA GLU A 118 14.05 17.12 13.43
C GLU A 118 14.64 16.61 14.76
N PRO A 119 14.19 15.46 15.29
CA PRO A 119 14.80 14.89 16.49
C PRO A 119 16.28 14.63 16.24
N GLU A 120 17.09 14.79 17.29
CA GLU A 120 18.42 14.18 17.30
C GLU A 120 18.26 12.68 17.02
N GLU A 121 18.88 12.21 15.93
CA GLU A 121 18.89 10.80 15.57
C GLU A 121 19.82 10.03 16.50
N TYR A 122 19.35 8.91 17.03
CA TYR A 122 20.19 8.04 17.85
C TYR A 122 21.17 7.28 16.95
N VAL A 123 22.46 7.45 17.23
CA VAL A 123 23.54 6.67 16.62
C VAL A 123 24.19 5.80 17.69
N TYR A 124 24.25 4.49 17.46
CA TYR A 124 24.82 3.55 18.42
C TYR A 124 26.27 3.92 18.78
N GLY A 125 26.58 3.86 20.08
CA GLY A 125 27.89 4.22 20.63
C GLY A 125 28.15 5.73 20.76
N GLN A 126 27.29 6.60 20.21
CA GLN A 126 27.40 8.04 20.38
C GLN A 126 26.60 8.54 21.60
N PRO A 127 27.03 9.64 22.25
CA PRO A 127 26.22 10.29 23.26
C PRO A 127 24.87 10.72 22.67
N TYR A 128 23.78 10.45 23.40
CA TYR A 128 22.43 10.81 23.00
C TYR A 128 21.76 11.68 24.06
N SER A 129 21.31 12.89 23.72
CA SER A 129 20.84 13.84 24.74
C SER A 129 19.52 13.43 25.40
N ASN A 130 18.63 12.77 24.65
CA ASN A 130 17.28 12.41 25.11
C ASN A 130 17.20 11.05 25.86
N HIS A 131 18.34 10.41 26.15
CA HIS A 131 18.38 9.06 26.69
C HIS A 131 17.69 8.88 28.06
N LEU A 132 17.64 9.93 28.90
CA LEU A 132 16.92 9.87 30.19
C LEU A 132 15.42 10.07 30.02
N VAL A 133 15.02 10.96 29.11
CA VAL A 133 13.61 11.23 28.79
C VAL A 133 12.97 9.97 28.21
N ALA A 134 13.60 9.40 27.19
CA ALA A 134 13.18 8.12 26.59
C ALA A 134 13.06 7.01 27.63
N ARG A 135 14.08 6.80 28.46
CA ARG A 135 14.06 5.74 29.48
C ARG A 135 12.97 5.93 30.52
N ASN A 136 12.77 7.16 31.02
CA ASN A 136 11.73 7.42 32.01
C ASN A 136 10.34 7.14 31.42
N TYR A 137 10.12 7.56 30.18
CA TYR A 137 8.88 7.30 29.45
C TYR A 137 8.62 5.81 29.25
N LEU A 138 9.61 5.05 28.74
CA LEU A 138 9.51 3.60 28.56
C LEU A 138 9.28 2.88 29.90
N SER A 139 9.90 3.36 30.99
CA SER A 139 9.69 2.80 32.32
C SER A 139 8.30 3.08 32.89
N GLU A 140 7.72 4.24 32.59
CA GLU A 140 6.35 4.59 32.99
C GLU A 140 5.34 3.68 32.29
N TRP A 141 5.56 3.42 31.00
CA TRP A 141 4.67 2.63 30.14
C TRP A 141 5.10 1.17 29.98
N SER A 142 5.96 0.65 30.85
CA SER A 142 6.50 -0.72 30.71
C SER A 142 5.42 -1.80 30.74
N GLY A 143 4.33 -1.57 31.47
CA GLY A 143 3.17 -2.48 31.49
C GLY A 143 2.43 -2.52 30.16
N LEU A 144 2.30 -1.37 29.48
CA LEU A 144 1.73 -1.28 28.13
C LEU A 144 2.64 -1.99 27.11
N LEU A 145 3.95 -1.74 27.17
CA LEU A 145 4.97 -2.39 26.31
C LEU A 145 4.93 -3.91 26.40
N GLN A 146 4.89 -4.47 27.61
CA GLN A 146 4.80 -5.93 27.79
C GLN A 146 3.57 -6.54 27.11
N ARG A 147 2.43 -5.85 27.14
CA ARG A 147 1.20 -6.32 26.46
C ARG A 147 1.33 -6.16 24.94
N ILE A 148 1.96 -5.09 24.46
CA ILE A 148 2.27 -4.91 23.03
C ILE A 148 3.08 -6.11 22.53
N HIS A 149 4.24 -6.38 23.15
CA HIS A 149 5.08 -7.53 22.80
C HIS A 149 4.31 -8.86 22.78
N LEU A 150 3.50 -9.11 23.82
CA LEU A 150 2.69 -10.33 23.90
C LEU A 150 1.69 -10.46 22.75
N ILE A 151 1.12 -9.34 22.29
CA ILE A 151 0.12 -9.33 21.22
C ILE A 151 0.76 -9.37 19.84
N THR A 152 1.86 -8.66 19.62
CA THR A 152 2.47 -8.47 18.29
C THR A 152 3.50 -9.53 17.93
N GLU A 153 4.29 -10.04 18.87
CA GLU A 153 5.31 -11.05 18.55
C GLU A 153 4.66 -12.33 18.00
N GLY A 154 5.02 -12.69 16.76
CA GLY A 154 4.44 -13.84 16.05
C GLY A 154 2.95 -13.71 15.73
N SER A 155 2.35 -12.51 15.79
CA SER A 155 0.96 -12.31 15.43
C SER A 155 0.73 -12.34 13.92
N ARG A 156 -0.49 -12.73 13.55
CA ARG A 156 -1.10 -12.44 12.25
C ARG A 156 -2.22 -11.41 12.45
N GLY A 157 -2.82 -10.91 11.38
CA GLY A 157 -3.80 -9.83 11.39
C GLY A 157 -4.72 -9.81 12.61
N VAL A 158 -4.91 -8.63 13.19
CA VAL A 158 -5.68 -8.46 14.42
C VAL A 158 -6.97 -7.73 14.11
N TRP A 159 -8.11 -8.37 14.37
CA TRP A 159 -9.38 -7.74 14.05
C TRP A 159 -9.58 -6.49 14.92
N THR A 160 -9.95 -5.39 14.28
CA THR A 160 -10.34 -4.14 14.94
C THR A 160 -11.78 -3.78 14.57
N PRO A 161 -12.59 -3.27 15.53
CA PRO A 161 -13.94 -2.83 15.24
C PRO A 161 -13.91 -1.69 14.23
N MET A 162 -14.79 -1.80 13.25
CA MET A 162 -15.11 -0.74 12.30
C MET A 162 -16.62 -0.60 12.26
N THR A 163 -17.08 0.55 11.78
CA THR A 163 -18.51 0.76 11.52
C THR A 163 -18.73 1.00 10.03
N THR A 164 -19.99 1.00 9.59
CA THR A 164 -20.32 1.34 8.21
C THR A 164 -19.96 2.78 7.82
N TYR A 165 -19.70 3.63 8.81
CA TYR A 165 -19.33 5.05 8.65
C TYR A 165 -17.84 5.30 8.92
N ASP A 166 -17.15 4.33 9.50
CA ASP A 166 -15.74 4.38 9.84
C ASP A 166 -15.10 3.05 9.45
N LEU A 167 -14.76 2.96 8.16
CA LEU A 167 -14.20 1.77 7.50
C LEU A 167 -12.68 1.71 7.60
N LEU A 168 -12.08 2.61 8.37
CA LEU A 168 -10.65 2.57 8.65
C LEU A 168 -10.45 2.00 10.06
N PRO A 169 -9.46 1.12 10.24
CA PRO A 169 -9.10 0.68 11.59
C PRO A 169 -8.44 1.87 12.30
N ARG A 170 -8.15 1.73 13.59
CA ARG A 170 -7.44 2.77 14.37
C ARG A 170 -5.96 2.85 13.97
N ILE A 171 -5.74 3.43 12.79
CA ILE A 171 -4.46 3.54 12.07
C ILE A 171 -3.47 4.41 12.85
N GLY A 172 -3.90 5.58 13.34
CA GLY A 172 -3.05 6.50 14.10
C GLY A 172 -2.39 5.80 15.30
N PRO A 173 -3.19 5.24 16.23
CA PRO A 173 -2.66 4.53 17.39
C PRO A 173 -1.78 3.34 17.02
N THR A 174 -2.11 2.63 15.94
CA THR A 174 -1.31 1.50 15.45
C THR A 174 0.07 1.97 14.96
N ARG A 175 0.19 3.18 14.39
CA ARG A 175 1.49 3.80 14.06
C ARG A 175 2.24 4.23 15.31
N ASP A 176 1.53 4.73 16.32
CA ASP A 176 2.15 5.14 17.59
C ASP A 176 2.73 3.95 18.37
N VAL A 177 2.13 2.75 18.24
CA VAL A 177 2.76 1.49 18.71
C VAL A 177 4.13 1.30 18.07
N SER A 178 4.28 1.49 16.75
CA SER A 178 5.57 1.33 16.06
C SER A 178 6.60 2.36 16.52
N ARG A 179 6.18 3.61 16.74
CA ARG A 179 7.04 4.67 17.28
C ARG A 179 7.53 4.30 18.68
N LEU A 180 6.65 3.77 19.53
CA LEU A 180 6.98 3.33 20.88
C LEU A 180 7.96 2.15 20.87
N LEU A 181 7.71 1.13 20.04
CA LEU A 181 8.61 -0.01 19.86
C LEU A 181 9.97 0.41 19.27
N ARG A 182 9.99 1.41 18.39
CA ARG A 182 11.26 1.96 17.86
C ARG A 182 12.06 2.67 18.95
N LEU A 183 11.39 3.48 19.78
CA LEU A 183 12.02 4.12 20.94
C LEU A 183 12.60 3.09 21.92
N GLU A 184 11.88 2.00 22.17
CA GLU A 184 12.32 0.89 23.01
C GLU A 184 13.54 0.16 22.41
N PHE A 185 13.53 -0.09 21.10
CA PHE A 185 14.67 -0.65 20.38
C PHE A 185 15.92 0.23 20.54
N ASP A 186 15.81 1.53 20.33
CA ASP A 186 16.94 2.47 20.45
C ASP A 186 17.47 2.52 21.90
N ASP A 187 16.61 2.48 22.91
CA ASP A 187 17.03 2.36 24.31
C ASP A 187 17.70 1.03 24.64
N ALA A 188 17.20 -0.08 24.08
CA ALA A 188 17.75 -1.41 24.25
C ALA A 188 19.17 -1.50 23.67
N LEU A 189 19.36 -0.99 22.45
CA LEU A 189 20.68 -0.89 21.82
C LEU A 189 21.64 -0.09 22.68
N ARG A 190 21.23 1.06 23.21
CA ARG A 190 22.07 1.90 24.08
C ARG A 190 22.50 1.23 25.38
N ARG A 191 21.76 0.22 25.82
CA ARG A 191 22.05 -0.55 27.04
C ARG A 191 22.82 -1.84 26.76
N ASP A 192 23.19 -2.08 25.51
CA ASP A 192 23.75 -3.35 25.04
C ASP A 192 22.83 -4.55 25.36
N ASP A 193 21.51 -4.31 25.40
CA ASP A 193 20.48 -5.30 25.68
C ASP A 193 19.91 -5.87 24.37
N PHE A 194 20.74 -6.63 23.67
CA PHE A 194 20.45 -7.09 22.30
C PHE A 194 19.34 -8.15 22.25
N ASP A 195 19.15 -8.91 23.33
CA ASP A 195 17.99 -9.80 23.48
C ASP A 195 16.70 -8.99 23.41
N HIS A 196 16.62 -7.91 24.19
CA HIS A 196 15.44 -7.05 24.18
C HIS A 196 15.28 -6.28 22.86
N ALA A 197 16.38 -5.83 22.25
CA ALA A 197 16.35 -5.22 20.92
C ALA A 197 15.81 -6.19 19.85
N THR A 198 16.14 -7.48 19.94
CA THR A 198 15.57 -8.52 19.07
C THR A 198 14.06 -8.61 19.23
N HIS A 199 13.56 -8.66 20.47
CA HIS A 199 12.12 -8.66 20.74
C HIS A 199 11.42 -7.43 20.17
N CYS A 200 12.04 -6.25 20.22
CA CYS A 200 11.49 -5.04 19.60
C CYS A 200 11.36 -5.18 18.08
N VAL A 201 12.36 -5.75 17.41
CA VAL A 201 12.30 -6.02 15.96
C VAL A 201 11.17 -7.01 15.63
N LEU A 202 11.07 -8.11 16.39
CA LEU A 202 10.00 -9.10 16.19
C LEU A 202 8.61 -8.48 16.42
N ALA A 203 8.47 -7.63 17.43
CA ALA A 203 7.24 -6.89 17.71
C ALA A 203 6.90 -5.87 16.61
N LEU A 204 7.89 -5.17 16.04
CA LEU A 204 7.68 -4.24 14.93
C LEU A 204 7.17 -4.95 13.67
N ILE A 205 7.77 -6.10 13.30
CA ILE A 205 7.27 -6.94 12.20
C ILE A 205 5.86 -7.44 12.54
N GLY A 206 5.62 -7.87 13.77
CA GLY A 206 4.30 -8.26 14.26
C GLY A 206 3.24 -7.18 14.12
N ASN A 207 3.57 -5.94 14.48
CA ASN A 207 2.68 -4.79 14.39
C ASN A 207 2.32 -4.45 12.94
N SER A 208 3.26 -4.57 11.99
CA SER A 208 2.96 -4.36 10.56
C SER A 208 1.91 -5.35 10.05
N ARG A 209 1.92 -6.57 10.59
CA ARG A 209 0.98 -7.66 10.25
C ARG A 209 -0.41 -7.43 10.83
N ALA A 210 -0.57 -6.58 11.86
CA ALA A 210 -1.88 -6.28 12.44
C ALA A 210 -2.88 -5.75 11.40
N LEU A 211 -2.38 -5.03 10.39
CA LEU A 211 -3.16 -4.46 9.28
C LEU A 211 -3.03 -5.22 7.96
N GLU A 212 -2.18 -6.25 7.89
CA GLU A 212 -1.87 -6.97 6.64
C GLU A 212 -3.08 -7.68 6.05
N GLU A 213 -4.04 -8.10 6.89
CA GLU A 213 -5.27 -8.75 6.46
C GLU A 213 -6.42 -7.77 6.17
N GLU A 214 -6.22 -6.46 6.36
CA GLU A 214 -7.24 -5.45 6.12
C GLU A 214 -7.45 -5.22 4.61
N PRO A 215 -8.69 -5.14 4.11
CA PRO A 215 -8.94 -5.05 2.66
C PRO A 215 -8.82 -3.63 2.10
N MET A 216 -8.64 -2.61 2.93
CA MET A 216 -8.61 -1.21 2.50
C MET A 216 -7.20 -0.76 2.09
N ALA A 217 -7.09 0.04 1.03
CA ALA A 217 -5.86 0.65 0.52
C ALA A 217 -5.06 1.36 1.59
N VAL A 218 -5.73 2.24 2.33
CA VAL A 218 -5.09 3.06 3.37
C VAL A 218 -4.50 2.16 4.46
N SER A 219 -5.21 1.10 4.86
CA SER A 219 -4.71 0.12 5.84
C SER A 219 -3.47 -0.61 5.33
N GLN A 220 -3.46 -1.03 4.06
CA GLN A 220 -2.31 -1.69 3.43
C GLN A 220 -1.10 -0.76 3.32
N LEU A 221 -1.29 0.51 2.93
CA LEU A 221 -0.22 1.49 2.90
C LEU A 221 0.38 1.73 4.29
N VAL A 222 -0.46 1.78 5.33
CA VAL A 222 0.02 1.91 6.70
C VAL A 222 0.75 0.66 7.15
N SER A 223 0.27 -0.54 6.80
CA SER A 223 1.00 -1.79 7.04
C SER A 223 2.40 -1.74 6.45
N VAL A 224 2.54 -1.26 5.21
CA VAL A 224 3.85 -1.06 4.55
C VAL A 224 4.70 -0.03 5.31
N ALA A 225 4.13 1.12 5.68
CA ALA A 225 4.86 2.15 6.42
C ALA A 225 5.31 1.68 7.82
N ILE A 226 4.52 0.83 8.49
CA ILE A 226 4.90 0.22 9.77
C ILE A 226 6.04 -0.78 9.56
N LEU A 227 5.98 -1.57 8.50
CA LEU A 227 7.05 -2.52 8.16
C LEU A 227 8.37 -1.81 7.89
N GLU A 228 8.36 -0.59 7.33
CA GLU A 228 9.59 0.21 7.13
C GLU A 228 10.33 0.46 8.46
N PHE A 229 9.63 0.75 9.58
CA PHE A 229 10.29 0.87 10.89
C PHE A 229 11.02 -0.42 11.32
N ALA A 230 10.44 -1.58 11.01
CA ALA A 230 11.06 -2.86 11.32
C ALA A 230 12.30 -3.11 10.45
N LEU A 231 12.22 -2.82 9.15
CA LEU A 231 13.32 -2.98 8.21
C LEU A 231 14.48 -2.04 8.53
N ASP A 232 14.19 -0.81 8.96
CA ASP A 232 15.21 0.13 9.43
C ASP A 232 15.87 -0.35 10.73
N ALA A 233 15.10 -0.91 11.66
CA ALA A 233 15.67 -1.52 12.88
C ALA A 233 16.56 -2.74 12.56
N ILE A 234 16.14 -3.59 11.62
CA ILE A 234 16.95 -4.72 11.12
C ILE A 234 18.24 -4.21 10.49
N LYS A 235 18.16 -3.18 9.65
CA LYS A 235 19.32 -2.54 9.03
C LYS A 235 20.27 -2.07 10.12
N THR A 236 19.81 -1.26 11.07
CA THR A 236 20.63 -0.77 12.20
C THR A 236 21.31 -1.94 12.92
N ALA A 237 20.56 -2.98 13.29
CA ALA A 237 21.09 -4.16 13.99
C ALA A 237 22.16 -4.94 13.19
N LEU A 238 22.02 -5.04 11.86
CA LEU A 238 23.04 -5.64 10.99
C LEU A 238 24.30 -4.77 10.86
N GLN A 239 24.14 -3.45 10.86
CA GLN A 239 25.26 -2.51 10.73
C GLN A 239 26.11 -2.46 12.01
N ILE A 240 25.50 -2.65 13.18
CA ILE A 240 26.22 -2.74 14.45
C ILE A 240 26.66 -4.17 14.79
N ASP A 241 26.12 -5.16 14.08
CA ASP A 241 26.35 -6.59 14.31
C ASP A 241 26.04 -7.04 15.75
N CYS A 242 24.83 -6.72 16.22
CA CYS A 242 24.45 -6.96 17.61
C CYS A 242 23.69 -8.26 17.86
N PHE A 243 23.15 -8.90 16.82
CA PHE A 243 22.35 -10.11 16.96
C PHE A 243 23.16 -11.36 16.63
N ASP A 244 22.93 -12.42 17.40
CA ASP A 244 23.47 -13.74 17.11
C ASP A 244 22.69 -14.47 16.00
N ASP A 245 23.19 -15.66 15.65
CA ASP A 245 22.59 -16.49 14.61
C ASP A 245 21.15 -16.94 14.92
N GLU A 246 20.80 -17.16 16.20
CA GLU A 246 19.47 -17.62 16.59
C GLU A 246 18.47 -16.47 16.46
N GLN A 247 18.86 -15.29 16.93
CA GLN A 247 18.10 -14.05 16.79
C GLN A 247 17.87 -13.70 15.31
N TRP A 248 18.91 -13.80 14.46
CA TRP A 248 18.75 -13.58 13.02
C TRP A 248 17.82 -14.58 12.35
N ARG A 249 17.85 -15.85 12.75
CA ARG A 249 16.90 -16.85 12.25
C ARG A 249 15.47 -16.56 12.70
N ALA A 250 15.25 -16.10 13.93
CA ALA A 250 13.93 -15.68 14.40
C ALA A 250 13.38 -14.48 13.62
N VAL A 251 14.23 -13.50 13.30
CA VAL A 251 13.86 -12.37 12.44
C VAL A 251 13.50 -12.86 11.02
N LEU A 252 14.32 -13.74 10.43
CA LEU A 252 14.01 -14.33 9.12
C LEU A 252 12.68 -15.09 9.12
N GLU A 253 12.40 -15.86 10.17
CA GLU A 253 11.13 -16.58 10.31
C GLU A 253 9.93 -15.62 10.33
N GLN A 254 10.03 -14.48 11.04
CA GLN A 254 8.98 -13.46 11.01
C GLN A 254 8.81 -12.80 9.64
N LEU A 255 9.91 -12.51 8.94
CA LEU A 255 9.87 -11.93 7.58
C LEU A 255 9.34 -12.93 6.54
N GLU A 256 9.57 -14.23 6.70
CA GLU A 256 8.90 -15.27 5.89
C GLU A 256 7.42 -15.44 6.25
N GLY A 257 7.05 -15.09 7.48
CA GLY A 257 5.65 -15.10 7.90
C GLY A 257 4.79 -13.99 7.30
N LEU A 258 5.39 -12.98 6.65
CA LEU A 258 4.66 -11.93 5.93
C LEU A 258 3.85 -12.54 4.77
N GLU A 259 2.65 -12.03 4.54
CA GLU A 259 1.79 -12.51 3.45
C GLU A 259 2.40 -12.12 2.08
N GLU A 260 2.37 -13.06 1.14
CA GLU A 260 2.83 -12.83 -0.22
C GLU A 260 2.01 -11.71 -0.90
N ILE A 261 2.57 -11.15 -1.98
CA ILE A 261 1.95 -10.01 -2.68
C ILE A 261 0.57 -10.37 -3.23
N GLU A 262 0.39 -11.56 -3.80
CA GLU A 262 -0.86 -11.91 -4.47
C GLU A 262 -2.08 -11.86 -3.52
N PRO A 263 -2.13 -12.60 -2.40
CA PRO A 263 -3.29 -12.55 -1.52
C PRO A 263 -3.59 -11.13 -1.01
N ARG A 264 -2.55 -10.34 -0.71
CA ARG A 264 -2.68 -8.94 -0.28
C ARG A 264 -3.28 -8.06 -1.36
N TYR A 265 -2.73 -8.13 -2.58
CA TYR A 265 -3.19 -7.37 -3.73
C TYR A 265 -4.64 -7.70 -4.09
N ARG A 266 -5.00 -8.99 -4.13
CA ARG A 266 -6.38 -9.41 -4.41
C ARG A 266 -7.35 -8.89 -3.35
N ARG A 267 -6.98 -8.97 -2.07
CA ARG A 267 -7.80 -8.48 -0.96
C ARG A 267 -8.01 -6.97 -1.00
N PHE A 268 -6.95 -6.24 -1.30
CA PHE A 268 -6.97 -4.79 -1.54
C PHE A 268 -7.99 -4.41 -2.63
N LEU A 269 -7.95 -5.07 -3.79
CA LEU A 269 -8.90 -4.79 -4.88
C LEU A 269 -10.35 -5.05 -4.45
N VAL A 270 -10.58 -6.10 -3.66
CA VAL A 270 -11.91 -6.44 -3.14
C VAL A 270 -12.45 -5.34 -2.22
N GLY A 271 -11.64 -4.85 -1.29
CA GLY A 271 -12.04 -3.80 -0.35
C GLY A 271 -12.29 -2.47 -1.05
N GLU A 272 -11.37 -2.03 -1.89
CA GLU A 272 -11.51 -0.78 -2.64
C GLU A 272 -12.72 -0.80 -3.58
N ARG A 273 -13.01 -1.92 -4.25
CA ARG A 273 -14.23 -2.05 -5.05
C ARG A 273 -15.49 -1.91 -4.19
N ALA A 274 -15.55 -2.58 -3.05
CA ALA A 274 -16.69 -2.52 -2.15
C ALA A 274 -16.89 -1.11 -1.56
N TRP A 275 -15.80 -0.36 -1.37
CA TRP A 275 -15.83 1.01 -0.90
C TRP A 275 -16.25 2.03 -1.99
N VAL A 276 -15.78 1.89 -3.23
CA VAL A 276 -16.13 2.81 -4.33
C VAL A 276 -17.57 2.60 -4.83
N LEU A 277 -18.08 1.37 -4.86
CA LEU A 277 -19.39 1.06 -5.45
C LEU A 277 -20.60 1.81 -4.85
N PRO A 278 -20.65 2.10 -3.53
CA PRO A 278 -21.64 2.99 -2.93
C PRO A 278 -21.59 4.45 -3.44
N LEU A 279 -20.42 4.97 -3.78
CA LEU A 279 -20.24 6.37 -4.22
C LEU A 279 -21.06 6.70 -5.48
N PHE A 280 -21.29 5.73 -6.36
CA PHE A 280 -22.12 5.93 -7.56
C PHE A 280 -23.63 6.06 -7.28
N ARG A 281 -24.08 5.60 -6.11
CA ARG A 281 -25.48 5.79 -5.67
C ARG A 281 -25.65 7.15 -5.01
N ASP A 282 -24.66 7.54 -4.21
CA ASP A 282 -24.65 8.80 -3.48
C ASP A 282 -23.28 9.48 -3.56
N PRO A 283 -23.02 10.28 -4.60
CA PRO A 283 -21.73 10.96 -4.78
C PRO A 283 -21.43 12.00 -3.70
N THR A 284 -22.45 12.46 -2.95
CA THR A 284 -22.25 13.45 -1.88
C THR A 284 -21.43 12.89 -0.72
N SER A 285 -21.38 11.56 -0.59
CA SER A 285 -20.49 10.88 0.36
C SER A 285 -18.99 11.11 0.09
N MET A 286 -18.57 11.60 -1.10
CA MET A 286 -17.19 12.03 -1.32
C MET A 286 -16.84 13.35 -0.60
N GLU A 287 -17.80 14.26 -0.39
CA GLU A 287 -17.57 15.50 0.36
C GLU A 287 -17.27 15.21 1.83
N GLU A 288 -17.96 14.23 2.41
CA GLU A 288 -17.73 13.78 3.79
C GLU A 288 -16.31 13.19 4.00
N LEU A 289 -15.64 12.84 2.91
CA LEU A 289 -14.29 12.24 2.89
C LEU A 289 -13.21 13.22 2.43
N GLY A 290 -13.54 14.52 2.34
CA GLY A 290 -12.60 15.59 1.99
C GLY A 290 -12.30 15.73 0.50
N GLY A 291 -13.06 15.04 -0.37
CA GLY A 291 -13.00 15.20 -1.82
C GLY A 291 -13.80 16.40 -2.33
N GLU A 292 -13.51 16.86 -3.54
CA GLU A 292 -14.38 17.84 -4.20
C GLU A 292 -15.75 17.23 -4.52
N ALA A 293 -16.81 17.96 -4.16
CA ALA A 293 -18.17 17.64 -4.50
C ALA A 293 -18.34 17.36 -5.99
N ILE A 294 -18.86 16.18 -6.35
CA ILE A 294 -19.40 16.00 -7.70
C ILE A 294 -20.80 16.64 -7.71
N GLU A 295 -20.82 17.94 -8.00
CA GLU A 295 -22.03 18.79 -7.90
C GLU A 295 -23.18 18.38 -8.84
N TYR A 296 -22.92 17.53 -9.85
CA TYR A 296 -23.88 17.22 -10.91
C TYR A 296 -24.32 15.76 -10.92
N GLN A 297 -25.49 15.49 -10.35
CA GLN A 297 -26.19 14.22 -10.55
C GLN A 297 -26.88 14.24 -11.92
N LEU A 298 -26.39 13.45 -12.87
CA LEU A 298 -27.03 13.31 -14.18
C LEU A 298 -28.42 12.63 -14.03
N PRO A 299 -29.42 13.04 -14.82
CA PRO A 299 -30.72 12.37 -14.83
C PRO A 299 -30.55 10.88 -15.17
N GLY A 300 -30.89 9.98 -14.25
CA GLY A 300 -30.73 8.53 -14.44
C GLY A 300 -29.59 7.86 -13.66
N GLY A 301 -28.79 8.62 -12.91
CA GLY A 301 -27.75 8.08 -12.00
C GLY A 301 -26.39 7.82 -12.66
N HIS A 302 -25.46 7.20 -11.92
CA HIS A 302 -24.08 6.93 -12.33
C HIS A 302 -23.81 5.46 -12.69
N SER A 303 -24.80 4.75 -13.24
CA SER A 303 -24.64 3.31 -13.53
C SER A 303 -23.58 3.01 -14.58
N ILE A 304 -23.44 3.89 -15.59
CA ILE A 304 -22.39 3.76 -16.61
C ILE A 304 -20.99 3.96 -16.02
N ASP A 305 -20.86 4.89 -15.07
CA ASP A 305 -19.62 5.17 -14.35
C ASP A 305 -19.21 3.94 -13.52
N ALA A 306 -20.16 3.40 -12.74
CA ALA A 306 -19.94 2.21 -11.94
C ALA A 306 -19.53 0.98 -12.77
N LEU A 307 -20.14 0.79 -13.95
CA LEU A 307 -19.77 -0.29 -14.87
C LEU A 307 -18.35 -0.11 -15.44
N GLU A 308 -17.96 1.13 -15.75
CA GLU A 308 -16.59 1.43 -16.17
C GLU A 308 -15.59 1.12 -15.05
N THR A 309 -15.89 1.52 -13.81
CA THR A 309 -15.05 1.19 -12.65
C THR A 309 -14.93 -0.32 -12.45
N LEU A 310 -16.04 -1.07 -12.50
CA LEU A 310 -16.00 -2.52 -12.40
C LEU A 310 -15.14 -3.16 -13.50
N ALA A 311 -15.23 -2.66 -14.74
CA ALA A 311 -14.39 -3.13 -15.83
C ALA A 311 -12.89 -2.83 -15.60
N MET A 312 -12.55 -1.76 -14.87
CA MET A 312 -11.16 -1.48 -14.48
C MET A 312 -10.68 -2.44 -13.37
N TYR A 313 -11.53 -2.74 -12.39
CA TYR A 313 -11.22 -3.78 -11.39
C TYR A 313 -11.02 -5.15 -12.03
N ASP A 314 -11.86 -5.54 -12.99
CA ASP A 314 -11.68 -6.79 -13.74
C ASP A 314 -10.30 -6.85 -14.42
N ARG A 315 -9.80 -5.72 -14.94
CA ARG A 315 -8.44 -5.66 -15.53
C ARG A 315 -7.35 -5.79 -14.47
N LEU A 316 -7.49 -5.08 -13.36
CA LEU A 316 -6.56 -5.17 -12.22
C LEU A 316 -6.50 -6.60 -11.65
N GLU A 317 -7.64 -7.29 -11.61
CA GLU A 317 -7.74 -8.69 -11.18
C GLU A 317 -7.05 -9.68 -12.14
N LEU A 318 -6.81 -9.31 -13.40
CA LEU A 318 -6.11 -10.15 -14.37
C LEU A 318 -4.58 -9.96 -14.36
N VAL A 319 -4.08 -8.96 -13.64
CA VAL A 319 -2.64 -8.70 -13.54
C VAL A 319 -1.94 -9.91 -12.87
N PRO A 320 -0.91 -10.50 -13.51
CA PRO A 320 -0.12 -11.58 -12.92
C PRO A 320 0.71 -11.09 -11.74
N THR A 321 0.73 -11.87 -10.66
CA THR A 321 1.40 -11.52 -9.38
C THR A 321 2.55 -12.46 -9.02
N ASP A 322 2.75 -13.52 -9.80
CA ASP A 322 3.74 -14.58 -9.54
C ASP A 322 5.19 -14.08 -9.70
N ASP A 323 5.41 -13.12 -10.60
CA ASP A 323 6.70 -12.51 -10.87
C ASP A 323 6.61 -11.01 -10.65
N LEU A 324 7.54 -10.48 -9.85
CA LEU A 324 7.50 -9.08 -9.43
C LEU A 324 7.76 -8.11 -10.59
N THR A 325 8.56 -8.53 -11.57
CA THR A 325 8.88 -7.75 -12.78
C THR A 325 7.65 -7.69 -13.67
N ILE A 326 7.03 -8.84 -13.95
CA ILE A 326 5.80 -8.89 -14.77
C ILE A 326 4.67 -8.13 -14.07
N PHE A 327 4.54 -8.26 -12.76
CA PHE A 327 3.54 -7.53 -11.98
C PHE A 327 3.72 -6.01 -12.14
N PHE A 328 4.95 -5.50 -11.96
CA PHE A 328 5.24 -4.08 -12.09
C PHE A 328 5.04 -3.58 -13.54
N GLU A 329 5.50 -4.34 -14.53
CA GLU A 329 5.30 -4.07 -15.97
C GLU A 329 3.83 -3.84 -16.31
N GLU A 330 2.97 -4.75 -15.88
CA GLU A 330 1.55 -4.71 -16.17
C GLU A 330 0.84 -3.58 -15.41
N ILE A 331 1.25 -3.28 -14.16
CA ILE A 331 0.74 -2.12 -13.41
C ILE A 331 1.12 -0.79 -14.07
N GLU A 332 2.39 -0.60 -14.47
CA GLU A 332 2.85 0.63 -15.12
C GLU A 332 2.18 0.83 -16.49
N SER A 333 2.06 -0.25 -17.26
CA SER A 333 1.33 -0.29 -18.53
C SER A 333 -0.14 0.09 -18.32
N LEU A 334 -0.78 -0.46 -17.30
CA LEU A 334 -2.17 -0.16 -16.97
C LEU A 334 -2.32 1.31 -16.55
N GLU A 335 -1.45 1.85 -15.70
CA GLU A 335 -1.46 3.25 -15.27
C GLU A 335 -1.39 4.20 -16.47
N THR A 336 -0.42 3.96 -17.35
CA THR A 336 -0.24 4.74 -18.58
C THR A 336 -1.48 4.64 -19.48
N SER A 337 -2.04 3.43 -19.63
CA SER A 337 -3.22 3.20 -20.46
C SER A 337 -4.47 3.89 -19.89
N VAL A 338 -4.65 3.87 -18.57
CA VAL A 338 -5.77 4.48 -17.84
C VAL A 338 -5.69 5.99 -18.00
N GLN A 339 -4.52 6.59 -17.76
CA GLN A 339 -4.28 8.02 -17.90
C GLN A 339 -4.50 8.50 -19.34
N ALA A 340 -3.95 7.78 -20.33
CA ALA A 340 -4.18 8.09 -21.74
C ALA A 340 -5.66 7.94 -22.15
N SER A 341 -6.37 6.97 -21.56
CA SER A 341 -7.80 6.78 -21.80
C SER A 341 -8.61 7.97 -21.30
N PHE A 342 -8.30 8.54 -20.13
CA PHE A 342 -9.02 9.69 -19.58
C PHE A 342 -8.76 10.97 -20.38
N GLN A 343 -7.53 11.18 -20.83
CA GLN A 343 -7.17 12.35 -21.64
C GLN A 343 -7.87 12.37 -23.02
N SER A 344 -8.03 11.19 -23.63
CA SER A 344 -8.59 11.05 -24.99
C SER A 344 -10.13 10.91 -25.04
N ARG A 345 -10.82 10.88 -23.89
CA ARG A 345 -12.28 10.74 -23.82
C ARG A 345 -13.03 11.95 -24.41
N SER A 346 -14.11 11.65 -25.14
CA SER A 346 -15.07 12.68 -25.57
C SER A 346 -15.78 13.30 -24.36
N TRP A 347 -16.29 14.52 -24.51
CA TRP A 347 -16.98 15.25 -23.43
C TRP A 347 -18.15 14.46 -22.83
N LEU A 348 -18.90 13.70 -23.64
CA LEU A 348 -19.97 12.82 -23.16
C LEU A 348 -19.42 11.71 -22.26
N ARG A 349 -18.29 11.10 -22.64
CA ARG A 349 -17.70 10.02 -21.85
C ARG A 349 -17.14 10.55 -20.53
N LYS A 350 -16.53 11.73 -20.52
CA LYS A 350 -16.06 12.40 -19.30
C LYS A 350 -17.20 12.67 -18.31
N LEU A 351 -18.35 13.14 -18.81
CA LEU A 351 -19.56 13.29 -17.98
C LEU A 351 -20.07 11.95 -17.42
N ASP A 352 -19.95 10.87 -18.19
CA ASP A 352 -20.39 9.53 -17.78
C ASP A 352 -19.42 8.84 -16.79
N THR A 353 -18.18 9.33 -16.60
CA THR A 353 -17.11 8.62 -15.87
C THR A 353 -16.38 9.48 -14.83
N GLN A 354 -17.08 10.41 -14.20
CA GLN A 354 -16.49 11.41 -13.30
C GLN A 354 -15.89 10.78 -12.04
N ILE A 355 -16.60 9.85 -11.38
CA ILE A 355 -16.08 9.20 -10.17
C ILE A 355 -14.91 8.31 -10.54
N THR A 356 -15.03 7.52 -11.61
CA THR A 356 -13.92 6.68 -12.10
C THR A 356 -12.65 7.52 -12.38
N GLU A 357 -12.80 8.68 -13.01
CA GLU A 357 -11.67 9.58 -13.33
C GLU A 357 -10.97 10.13 -12.08
N VAL A 358 -11.70 10.31 -10.98
CA VAL A 358 -11.15 10.81 -9.70
C VAL A 358 -10.48 9.69 -8.90
N THR A 359 -11.07 8.50 -8.83
CA THR A 359 -10.60 7.45 -7.92
C THR A 359 -9.56 6.51 -8.52
N MET A 360 -9.64 6.22 -9.82
CA MET A 360 -8.79 5.18 -10.43
C MET A 360 -7.29 5.51 -10.49
N PRO A 361 -6.84 6.74 -10.79
CA PRO A 361 -5.42 7.03 -10.86
C PRO A 361 -4.68 6.70 -9.56
N SER A 362 -5.22 7.16 -8.41
CA SER A 362 -4.63 6.90 -7.10
C SER A 362 -4.57 5.41 -6.77
N LEU A 363 -5.63 4.65 -7.08
CA LEU A 363 -5.66 3.20 -6.89
C LEU A 363 -4.54 2.49 -7.66
N VAL A 364 -4.30 2.90 -8.91
CA VAL A 364 -3.26 2.26 -9.73
C VAL A 364 -1.86 2.60 -9.21
N SER A 365 -1.60 3.87 -8.87
CA SER A 365 -0.30 4.29 -8.34
C SER A 365 0.04 3.63 -6.99
N MET A 366 -0.97 3.33 -6.16
CA MET A 366 -0.79 2.60 -4.89
C MET A 366 -0.17 1.21 -5.06
N ASN A 367 -0.33 0.57 -6.22
CA ASN A 367 0.22 -0.77 -6.47
C ASN A 367 1.75 -0.81 -6.44
N GLN A 368 2.41 0.31 -6.75
CA GLN A 368 3.87 0.43 -6.69
C GLN A 368 4.41 0.28 -5.26
N ALA A 369 3.61 0.65 -4.24
CA ALA A 369 4.01 0.50 -2.83
C ALA A 369 4.19 -0.98 -2.43
N PHE A 370 3.38 -1.90 -2.98
CA PHE A 370 3.55 -3.33 -2.74
C PHE A 370 4.85 -3.86 -3.34
N VAL A 371 5.22 -3.40 -4.55
CA VAL A 371 6.47 -3.79 -5.21
C VAL A 371 7.67 -3.31 -4.41
N ARG A 372 7.67 -2.02 -4.04
CA ARG A 372 8.71 -1.42 -3.19
C ARG A 372 8.86 -2.18 -1.88
N SER A 373 7.76 -2.44 -1.18
CA SER A 373 7.77 -3.17 0.09
C SER A 373 8.36 -4.57 -0.07
N ALA A 374 7.94 -5.32 -1.09
CA ALA A 374 8.46 -6.65 -1.35
C ALA A 374 9.95 -6.64 -1.66
N MET A 375 10.42 -5.71 -2.50
CA MET A 375 11.85 -5.56 -2.79
C MET A 375 12.66 -5.25 -1.52
N HIS A 376 12.17 -4.36 -0.65
CA HIS A 376 12.88 -4.01 0.58
C HIS A 376 12.95 -5.21 1.56
N VAL A 377 11.87 -5.99 1.69
CA VAL A 377 11.88 -7.24 2.46
C VAL A 377 12.89 -8.25 1.89
N ARG A 378 12.94 -8.42 0.56
CA ARG A 378 13.91 -9.32 -0.08
C ARG A 378 15.35 -8.88 0.18
N LEU A 379 15.63 -7.57 0.11
CA LEU A 379 16.94 -7.02 0.42
C LEU A 379 17.34 -7.30 1.87
N ALA A 380 16.42 -7.08 2.82
CA ALA A 380 16.66 -7.37 4.23
C ALA A 380 16.95 -8.87 4.48
N LYS A 381 16.17 -9.77 3.88
CA LYS A 381 16.41 -11.22 3.95
C LYS A 381 17.79 -11.58 3.39
N THR A 382 18.18 -11.02 2.25
CA THR A 382 19.52 -11.21 1.67
C THR A 382 20.62 -10.71 2.60
N ALA A 383 20.45 -9.55 3.23
CA ALA A 383 21.41 -8.99 4.17
C ALA A 383 21.60 -9.88 5.41
N ILE A 384 20.50 -10.38 6.00
CA ILE A 384 20.56 -11.31 7.14
C ILE A 384 21.27 -12.61 6.74
N LEU A 385 20.93 -13.18 5.58
CA LEU A 385 21.61 -14.39 5.08
C LEU A 385 23.10 -14.16 4.81
N ALA A 386 23.50 -12.97 4.35
CA ALA A 386 24.90 -12.61 4.18
C ALA A 386 25.63 -12.56 5.52
N ARG A 387 24.99 -12.02 6.57
CA ARG A 387 25.54 -12.01 7.94
C ARG A 387 25.70 -13.42 8.51
N LEU A 388 24.67 -14.25 8.41
CA LEU A 388 24.75 -15.66 8.81
C LEU A 388 25.86 -16.41 8.04
N PHE A 389 26.03 -16.11 6.76
CA PHE A 389 27.14 -16.65 5.97
C PHE A 389 28.50 -16.22 6.55
N GLN A 390 28.66 -14.93 6.87
CA GLN A 390 29.90 -14.41 7.44
C GLN A 390 30.22 -15.03 8.81
N HIS A 391 29.24 -15.20 9.68
CA HIS A 391 29.44 -15.88 10.98
C HIS A 391 29.90 -17.33 10.79
N ARG A 392 29.33 -18.05 9.81
CA ARG A 392 29.67 -19.47 9.55
C ARG A 392 31.02 -19.66 8.87
N GLU A 393 31.30 -18.84 7.85
CA GLU A 393 32.47 -19.03 6.97
C GLU A 393 33.67 -18.14 7.34
N GLY A 394 33.49 -17.18 8.25
CA GLY A 394 34.53 -16.22 8.66
C GLY A 394 34.90 -15.23 7.55
N ARG A 395 34.06 -15.07 6.52
CA ARG A 395 34.23 -14.14 5.40
C ARG A 395 32.88 -13.76 4.81
N TRP A 396 32.82 -12.60 4.16
CA TRP A 396 31.66 -12.22 3.38
C TRP A 396 31.48 -13.08 2.12
N PRO A 397 30.23 -13.26 1.64
CA PRO A 397 29.96 -13.84 0.34
C PRO A 397 30.46 -12.89 -0.76
N SER A 398 30.96 -13.45 -1.85
CA SER A 398 31.51 -12.71 -2.99
C SER A 398 30.46 -12.42 -4.06
N THR A 399 29.33 -13.14 -4.04
CA THR A 399 28.23 -12.98 -4.98
C THR A 399 26.89 -13.29 -4.30
N ILE A 400 25.80 -12.77 -4.86
CA ILE A 400 24.45 -13.09 -4.40
C ILE A 400 24.15 -14.59 -4.56
N GLN A 401 24.61 -15.22 -5.64
CA GLN A 401 24.41 -16.67 -5.86
C GLN A 401 25.01 -17.52 -4.73
N GLU A 402 26.17 -17.11 -4.19
CA GLU A 402 26.81 -17.80 -3.06
C GLU A 402 25.93 -17.80 -1.81
N ILE A 403 25.18 -16.72 -1.57
CA ILE A 403 24.20 -16.63 -0.49
C ILE A 403 23.05 -17.61 -0.74
N HIS A 404 22.50 -17.62 -1.95
CA HIS A 404 21.42 -18.55 -2.33
C HIS A 404 21.81 -20.01 -2.16
N ASP A 405 22.99 -20.38 -2.64
CA ASP A 405 23.50 -21.76 -2.57
C ASP A 405 23.74 -22.20 -1.12
N ALA A 406 24.17 -21.27 -0.26
CA ALA A 406 24.43 -21.51 1.15
C ALA A 406 23.17 -21.49 2.03
N ALA A 407 22.10 -20.80 1.60
CA ALA A 407 20.89 -20.56 2.40
C ALA A 407 20.31 -21.81 3.04
N PRO A 408 20.10 -22.95 2.34
CA PRO A 408 19.57 -24.15 2.98
C PRO A 408 20.40 -24.63 4.19
N GLY A 409 21.72 -24.48 4.13
CA GLY A 409 22.63 -24.86 5.21
C GLY A 409 22.76 -23.80 6.31
N LEU A 410 22.44 -22.53 6.05
CA LEU A 410 22.43 -21.46 7.06
C LEU A 410 21.17 -21.53 7.95
N LEU A 411 20.08 -22.04 7.36
CA LEU A 411 18.76 -22.12 7.97
C LEU A 411 18.50 -23.44 8.69
N SER A 412 19.32 -24.46 8.44
CA SER A 412 19.23 -25.74 9.13
C SER A 412 19.77 -25.59 10.56
N SER A 413 18.92 -25.27 11.52
CA SER A 413 19.20 -25.57 12.93
C SER A 413 19.24 -27.09 13.08
N GLY A 414 20.17 -27.65 13.84
CA GLY A 414 20.31 -29.10 14.05
C GLY A 414 19.10 -29.81 14.70
N ASP A 415 17.96 -29.13 14.86
CA ASP A 415 16.71 -29.66 15.41
C ASP A 415 15.74 -30.10 14.30
N GLU A 416 15.16 -31.29 14.48
CA GLU A 416 14.35 -32.05 13.52
C GLU A 416 12.99 -31.39 13.15
N ASN A 417 12.70 -30.18 13.62
CA ASN A 417 11.41 -29.51 13.46
C ASN A 417 11.47 -28.38 12.41
N GLY A 418 11.54 -28.79 11.14
CA GLY A 418 11.21 -27.93 9.99
C GLY A 418 12.38 -27.12 9.44
N ASN A 419 12.81 -27.43 8.21
CA ASN A 419 13.69 -26.55 7.46
C ASN A 419 12.91 -25.26 7.11
N LEU A 420 13.27 -24.13 7.72
CA LEU A 420 12.79 -22.81 7.27
C LEU A 420 13.16 -22.67 5.79
N THR A 421 12.15 -22.48 4.95
CA THR A 421 12.33 -22.27 3.51
C THR A 421 12.15 -20.78 3.25
N ILE A 422 13.19 -20.15 2.72
CA ILE A 422 13.15 -18.73 2.34
C ILE A 422 12.50 -18.62 0.97
N GLY A 423 11.57 -17.67 0.82
CA GLY A 423 10.95 -17.35 -0.46
C GLY A 423 11.93 -16.79 -1.49
N SER A 424 11.42 -16.21 -2.58
CA SER A 424 12.28 -15.58 -3.57
C SER A 424 13.05 -14.40 -2.97
N LEU A 425 14.38 -14.38 -3.15
CA LEU A 425 15.25 -13.24 -2.79
C LEU A 425 15.61 -12.36 -4.00
N ALA A 426 15.23 -12.79 -5.21
CA ALA A 426 15.55 -12.03 -6.41
C ALA A 426 14.80 -10.68 -6.40
N PRO A 427 15.45 -9.55 -6.71
CA PRO A 427 14.74 -8.30 -6.92
C PRO A 427 13.85 -8.35 -8.17
N MET A 428 13.16 -7.25 -8.45
CA MET A 428 12.60 -6.99 -9.77
C MET A 428 13.72 -6.91 -10.82
N GLY A 429 13.41 -7.19 -12.09
CA GLY A 429 14.34 -7.08 -13.20
C GLY A 429 15.22 -8.33 -13.41
N ASP A 430 16.20 -8.21 -14.29
CA ASP A 430 17.04 -9.33 -14.76
C ASP A 430 18.35 -9.48 -13.97
N ARG A 431 18.64 -8.57 -13.03
CA ARG A 431 19.87 -8.55 -12.23
C ARG A 431 19.58 -8.81 -10.76
N PRO A 432 20.44 -9.55 -10.04
CA PRO A 432 20.34 -9.67 -8.59
C PRO A 432 20.62 -8.33 -7.92
N PHE A 433 20.40 -8.25 -6.60
CA PHE A 433 20.89 -7.14 -5.79
C PHE A 433 22.39 -6.93 -5.95
N GLY A 434 22.83 -5.71 -5.73
CA GLY A 434 24.22 -5.31 -5.88
C GLY A 434 24.98 -5.72 -4.64
N LEU A 435 26.17 -6.27 -4.82
CA LEU A 435 26.98 -6.78 -3.73
C LEU A 435 28.45 -6.48 -4.01
N LYS A 436 29.13 -5.90 -3.04
CA LYS A 436 30.57 -5.62 -3.09
C LYS A 436 31.17 -5.78 -1.70
N VAL A 437 32.29 -6.48 -1.63
CA VAL A 437 33.11 -6.54 -0.41
C VAL A 437 34.20 -5.49 -0.55
N ASP A 438 34.24 -4.52 0.35
CA ASP A 438 35.30 -3.52 0.44
C ASP A 438 36.02 -3.65 1.78
N GLN A 439 37.32 -3.96 1.73
CA GLN A 439 38.18 -4.19 2.91
C GLN A 439 37.53 -5.14 3.94
N ASP A 440 36.89 -4.56 4.95
CA ASP A 440 36.27 -5.23 6.09
C ASP A 440 34.76 -4.98 6.17
N GLU A 441 34.09 -4.59 5.08
CA GLU A 441 32.63 -4.46 5.02
C GLU A 441 32.02 -5.07 3.75
N LEU A 442 30.77 -5.53 3.87
CA LEU A 442 29.92 -5.87 2.75
C LEU A 442 28.97 -4.70 2.47
N VAL A 443 29.07 -4.14 1.28
CA VAL A 443 28.10 -3.17 0.76
C VAL A 443 27.09 -3.94 -0.09
N LEU A 444 25.84 -3.94 0.36
CA LEU A 444 24.70 -4.53 -0.33
C LEU A 444 23.74 -3.42 -0.75
N TRP A 445 23.30 -3.39 -2.00
CA TRP A 445 22.37 -2.38 -2.47
C TRP A 445 21.27 -2.88 -3.40
N GLY A 446 20.12 -2.22 -3.30
CA GLY A 446 18.99 -2.40 -4.20
C GLY A 446 18.79 -1.20 -5.12
N PHE A 447 17.56 -1.05 -5.59
CA PHE A 447 17.15 0.09 -6.38
C PHE A 447 15.68 0.37 -6.16
N GLU A 448 15.30 1.63 -6.34
CA GLU A 448 13.90 2.04 -6.32
C GLU A 448 13.23 1.51 -7.60
N PRO A 449 12.11 0.76 -7.53
CA PRO A 449 11.38 0.33 -8.71
C PRO A 449 10.64 1.53 -9.31
N ASP A 450 11.35 2.32 -10.12
CA ASP A 450 10.82 3.50 -10.81
C ASP A 450 10.46 3.22 -12.28
N SER A 451 10.98 2.13 -12.85
CA SER A 451 10.67 1.62 -14.19
C SER A 451 10.95 0.13 -14.29
N VAL A 452 10.33 -0.52 -15.26
CA VAL A 452 10.61 -1.92 -15.62
C VAL A 452 12.08 -2.16 -16.00
N THR A 453 12.70 -1.17 -16.63
CA THR A 453 14.10 -1.24 -17.04
C THR A 453 15.07 -0.91 -15.91
N ALA A 454 14.55 -0.51 -14.74
CA ALA A 454 15.36 -0.32 -13.56
C ALA A 454 15.98 -1.67 -13.20
N ALA A 455 17.30 -1.68 -13.20
CA ALA A 455 18.09 -2.83 -12.83
C ALA A 455 19.12 -2.36 -11.82
N THR A 456 19.54 -3.27 -10.96
CA THR A 456 20.59 -3.00 -10.00
C THR A 456 21.81 -2.33 -10.67
N PRO A 457 22.20 -1.13 -10.21
CA PRO A 457 23.43 -0.47 -10.65
C PRO A 457 24.66 -1.35 -10.44
N VAL A 458 25.66 -1.22 -11.32
CA VAL A 458 26.89 -2.03 -11.25
C VAL A 458 27.73 -1.69 -10.01
N GLU A 459 27.69 -0.43 -9.58
CA GLU A 459 28.34 0.07 -8.37
C GLU A 459 27.26 0.68 -7.45
N PRO A 460 27.48 0.69 -6.12
CA PRO A 460 26.53 1.28 -5.19
C PRO A 460 26.37 2.79 -5.47
N PRO A 461 25.14 3.31 -5.61
CA PRO A 461 24.92 4.72 -5.80
C PRO A 461 25.40 5.54 -4.60
N THR A 462 26.01 6.67 -4.88
CA THR A 462 26.45 7.65 -3.90
C THR A 462 25.46 8.80 -3.82
N GLY A 463 25.43 9.54 -2.70
CA GLY A 463 24.56 10.73 -2.59
C GLY A 463 24.81 11.76 -3.71
N GLN A 464 26.04 11.82 -4.25
CA GLN A 464 26.38 12.70 -5.36
C GLN A 464 25.67 12.33 -6.66
N ASP A 465 25.42 11.04 -6.90
CA ASP A 465 24.74 10.56 -8.11
C ASP A 465 23.29 11.08 -8.20
N PHE A 466 22.67 11.38 -7.06
CA PHE A 466 21.34 11.99 -6.98
C PHE A 466 21.38 13.52 -7.11
N ILE A 467 22.42 14.16 -6.55
CA ILE A 467 22.61 15.62 -6.63
C ILE A 467 22.87 16.06 -8.08
N ASP A 468 23.62 15.26 -8.85
CA ASP A 468 23.95 15.56 -10.24
C ASP A 468 22.76 15.37 -11.21
N ALA A 469 21.63 14.83 -10.74
CA ALA A 469 20.41 14.63 -11.54
C ALA A 469 19.49 15.87 -11.64
N ASP A 470 19.92 17.03 -11.09
CA ASP A 470 19.29 18.36 -11.28
C ASP A 470 17.81 18.44 -10.83
N ALA A 471 17.46 17.75 -9.73
CA ALA A 471 16.15 17.85 -9.10
C ALA A 471 16.16 18.80 -7.89
N GLU A 472 15.17 19.69 -7.79
CA GLU A 472 14.92 20.58 -6.64
C GLU A 472 14.83 19.83 -5.28
N TYR A 473 14.59 18.51 -5.33
CA TYR A 473 14.47 17.60 -4.20
C TYR A 473 15.58 16.54 -4.12
N ALA A 474 16.68 16.71 -4.87
CA ALA A 474 17.75 15.72 -4.97
C ALA A 474 18.34 15.25 -3.63
N PRO A 475 18.59 16.10 -2.62
CA PRO A 475 19.09 15.65 -1.31
C PRO A 475 18.10 14.72 -0.58
N MET A 476 16.81 15.07 -0.56
CA MET A 476 15.77 14.25 0.09
C MET A 476 15.59 12.89 -0.60
N LEU A 477 15.70 12.87 -1.94
CA LEU A 477 15.65 11.63 -2.72
C LEU A 477 16.91 10.77 -2.49
N ALA A 478 18.07 11.41 -2.36
CA ALA A 478 19.32 10.73 -2.02
C ALA A 478 19.24 10.09 -0.63
N ASP A 479 18.80 10.84 0.37
CA ASP A 479 18.69 10.35 1.74
C ASP A 479 17.67 9.21 1.85
N SER A 480 16.50 9.36 1.23
CA SER A 480 15.50 8.28 1.19
C SER A 480 16.03 7.02 0.49
N TYR A 481 16.80 7.19 -0.60
CA TYR A 481 17.42 6.05 -1.27
C TYR A 481 18.47 5.38 -0.40
N LEU A 482 19.42 6.15 0.16
CA LEU A 482 20.52 5.61 0.96
C LEU A 482 20.01 4.94 2.24
N GLN A 483 18.97 5.49 2.86
CA GLN A 483 18.30 4.89 4.01
C GLN A 483 17.66 3.54 3.65
N ARG A 484 16.94 3.45 2.53
CA ARG A 484 16.18 2.24 2.17
C ARG A 484 17.04 1.16 1.48
N TRP A 485 17.86 1.57 0.53
CA TRP A 485 18.42 0.67 -0.48
C TRP A 485 19.91 0.41 -0.35
N LEU A 486 20.67 1.13 0.49
CA LEU A 486 22.10 0.90 0.69
C LEU A 486 22.38 0.39 2.11
N TRP A 487 22.95 -0.80 2.22
CA TRP A 487 23.21 -1.50 3.47
C TRP A 487 24.71 -1.79 3.60
N ASN A 488 25.35 -1.25 4.63
CA ASN A 488 26.80 -1.41 4.88
C ASN A 488 27.01 -2.32 6.09
N LEU A 489 27.48 -3.54 5.89
CA LEU A 489 27.60 -4.55 6.94
C LEU A 489 29.09 -4.75 7.29
N PRO A 490 29.58 -4.23 8.43
CA PRO A 490 30.98 -4.38 8.82
C PRO A 490 31.28 -5.78 9.34
N THR A 491 32.50 -6.27 9.11
CA THR A 491 32.99 -7.61 9.50
C THR A 491 33.11 -7.76 11.01
N ASP A 492 33.62 -6.73 11.66
CA ASP A 492 33.63 -6.57 13.12
C ASP A 492 32.68 -5.41 13.42
N GLY A 493 31.65 -5.61 14.25
CA GLY A 493 30.61 -4.60 14.54
C GLY A 493 31.14 -3.16 14.67
N LEU A 494 30.45 -2.23 13.99
CA LEU A 494 30.88 -0.87 13.64
C LEU A 494 32.34 -0.73 13.18
N ALA A 495 32.49 -0.66 11.85
CA ALA A 495 33.56 0.12 11.22
C ALA A 495 33.58 1.54 11.81
N GLU A 496 34.77 2.08 12.08
CA GLU A 496 34.97 3.44 12.59
C GLU A 496 34.14 4.44 11.76
N LEU A 497 33.08 5.00 12.35
CA LEU A 497 32.28 6.04 11.69
C LEU A 497 33.23 7.17 11.25
N PRO A 498 33.14 7.66 10.00
CA PRO A 498 33.97 8.77 9.57
C PRO A 498 33.73 9.96 10.52
N PRO A 499 34.78 10.67 10.94
CA PRO A 499 34.61 11.81 11.82
C PRO A 499 33.71 12.83 11.13
N SER A 500 32.59 13.16 11.78
CA SER A 500 31.72 14.26 11.40
C SER A 500 32.54 15.55 11.27
N ASN A 501 32.55 16.15 10.07
CA ASN A 501 33.15 17.46 9.83
C ASN A 501 32.27 18.60 10.37
#